data_AF-A0A961WKH7-F1
#
_entry.id   AF-A0A961WKH7-F1
#
_cell.length_a   1.000
_cell.length_b   1.000
_cell.length_c   1.000
_cell.angle_alpha   90.00
_cell.angle_beta   90.00
_cell.angle_gamma   90.00
#
_symmetry.space_group_name_H-M   'P 1'
#
loop_
_entity.id
_entity.type
_entity.pdbx_description
1 polymer ?
#
loop_
_entity_poly.entity_id
_entity_poly.type
_entity_poly.pdbx_seq_one_letter_code
_entity_poly.pdbx_strand_id
1 'polypeptide(L)'
;MPAKPLSTATAALLIAAIVAMSAAAALDHRLASMIAAAVACLTLIFAAVALHGRHNASVDGKDQQHIAASDSARLMGIVYGWGGLAMLSIYQLSGLSWRHGWQYGSGMLLIAAGLFLLARALGDQHSRMSTPRLRDLTALVAGVQAVAAAIALAILVYSGKLATPKGDWAANHIFMAGGLAIIVVSALAVVTHRRLRREA
;
A
#
# COMPACT_ATOMS: atom_id res chain seq x y z
N MET A 1 15.73 -11.42 -12.98
CA MET A 1 14.52 -11.40 -13.84
C MET A 1 13.80 -10.07 -13.66
N PRO A 2 13.26 -9.41 -14.70
CA PRO A 2 12.50 -8.18 -14.52
C PRO A 2 11.25 -8.46 -13.66
N ALA A 3 10.99 -7.61 -12.67
CA ALA A 3 9.83 -7.72 -11.80
C ALA A 3 8.56 -7.74 -12.65
N LYS A 4 7.76 -8.81 -12.56
CA LYS A 4 6.51 -8.91 -13.31
C LYS A 4 5.65 -7.67 -13.02
N PRO A 5 5.15 -6.97 -14.04
CA PRO A 5 4.29 -5.81 -13.82
C PRO A 5 3.07 -6.21 -13.00
N LEU A 6 2.53 -5.26 -12.24
CA LEU A 6 1.21 -5.40 -11.65
C LEU A 6 0.26 -5.87 -12.76
N SER A 7 -0.63 -6.84 -12.45
CA SER A 7 -1.58 -7.27 -13.48
C SER A 7 -2.35 -6.05 -13.97
N THR A 8 -2.60 -5.97 -15.28
CA THR A 8 -3.35 -4.88 -15.90
C THR A 8 -4.72 -4.72 -15.24
N ALA A 9 -5.33 -5.83 -14.81
CA ALA A 9 -6.57 -5.85 -14.04
C ALA A 9 -6.44 -5.16 -12.67
N THR A 10 -5.38 -5.44 -11.90
CA THR A 10 -5.15 -4.77 -10.61
C THR A 10 -4.99 -3.27 -10.80
N ALA A 11 -4.21 -2.83 -11.79
CA ALA A 11 -4.03 -1.41 -12.07
C ALA A 11 -5.35 -0.74 -12.48
N ALA A 12 -6.12 -1.38 -13.36
CA ALA A 12 -7.42 -0.88 -13.79
C ALA A 12 -8.41 -0.75 -12.62
N LEU A 13 -8.47 -1.73 -11.71
CA LEU A 13 -9.32 -1.69 -10.53
C LEU A 13 -8.95 -0.55 -9.57
N LEU A 14 -7.65 -0.32 -9.35
CA LEU A 14 -7.18 0.77 -8.50
C LEU A 14 -7.52 2.15 -9.10
N ILE A 15 -7.36 2.31 -10.41
CA ILE A 15 -7.74 3.54 -11.12
C ILE A 15 -9.27 3.73 -11.06
N ALA A 16 -10.04 2.68 -11.34
CA ALA A 16 -11.50 2.73 -11.26
C ALA A 16 -11.98 3.12 -9.86
N ALA A 17 -11.32 2.62 -8.80
CA ALA A 17 -11.61 3.02 -7.43
C ALA A 17 -11.34 4.51 -7.18
N ILE A 18 -10.23 5.07 -7.67
CA ILE A 18 -9.94 6.51 -7.55
C ILE A 18 -11.02 7.35 -8.24
N VAL A 19 -11.41 6.96 -9.46
CA VAL A 19 -12.46 7.65 -10.23
C VAL A 19 -13.79 7.58 -9.50
N ALA A 20 -14.19 6.39 -9.04
CA ALA A 20 -15.43 6.18 -8.30
C ALA A 20 -15.46 6.97 -6.99
N MET A 21 -14.36 7.01 -6.24
CA MET A 21 -14.26 7.80 -5.01
C MET A 21 -14.37 9.31 -5.28
N SER A 22 -13.74 9.79 -6.36
CA SER A 22 -13.78 11.21 -6.75
C SER A 22 -15.18 11.63 -7.19
N ALA A 23 -15.85 10.81 -8.01
CA ALA A 23 -17.23 11.04 -8.41
C ALA A 23 -18.19 10.98 -7.22
N ALA A 24 -18.02 9.99 -6.33
CA ALA A 24 -18.82 9.87 -5.12
C ALA A 24 -18.64 11.07 -4.18
N ALA A 25 -17.42 11.59 -4.04
CA ALA A 25 -17.16 12.79 -3.26
C ALA A 25 -17.82 14.04 -3.87
N ALA A 26 -17.82 14.18 -5.20
CA ALA A 26 -18.45 15.31 -5.89
C ALA A 26 -19.98 15.34 -5.70
N LEU A 27 -20.58 14.17 -5.47
CA LEU A 27 -22.00 13.99 -5.23
C LEU A 27 -22.36 13.87 -3.73
N ASP A 28 -21.37 13.97 -2.82
CA ASP A 28 -21.51 13.68 -1.37
C ASP A 28 -22.08 12.27 -1.05
N HIS A 29 -21.86 11.30 -1.95
CA HIS A 29 -22.29 9.91 -1.80
C HIS A 29 -21.27 9.09 -0.98
N ARG A 30 -21.27 9.28 0.33
CA ARG A 30 -20.29 8.68 1.26
C ARG A 30 -20.22 7.15 1.19
N LEU A 31 -21.35 6.47 1.09
CA LEU A 31 -21.41 5.00 0.99
C LEU A 31 -20.70 4.49 -0.28
N ALA A 32 -20.91 5.16 -1.42
CA ALA A 32 -20.26 4.79 -2.68
C ALA A 32 -18.73 4.97 -2.60
N SER A 33 -18.28 6.06 -1.98
CA SER A 33 -16.85 6.30 -1.70
C SER A 33 -16.25 5.21 -0.80
N MET A 34 -16.97 4.83 0.27
CA MET A 34 -16.53 3.76 1.18
C MET A 34 -16.43 2.40 0.46
N ILE A 35 -17.43 2.05 -0.37
CA ILE A 35 -17.41 0.81 -1.16
C ILE A 35 -16.22 0.80 -2.14
N ALA A 36 -15.98 1.90 -2.85
CA ALA A 36 -14.86 2.02 -3.77
C ALA A 36 -13.50 1.87 -3.06
N ALA A 37 -13.35 2.49 -1.88
CA ALA A 37 -12.17 2.32 -1.04
C ALA A 37 -12.00 0.86 -0.57
N ALA A 38 -13.08 0.19 -0.18
CA ALA A 38 -13.06 -1.21 0.22
C ALA A 38 -12.65 -2.13 -0.95
N VAL A 39 -13.14 -1.88 -2.16
CA VAL A 39 -12.74 -2.62 -3.37
C VAL A 39 -11.24 -2.48 -3.64
N ALA A 40 -10.70 -1.26 -3.53
CA ALA A 40 -9.25 -1.05 -3.66
C ALA A 40 -8.45 -1.80 -2.57
N CYS A 41 -8.90 -1.72 -1.31
CA CYS A 41 -8.29 -2.45 -0.20
C CYS A 41 -8.24 -3.96 -0.46
N LEU A 42 -9.38 -4.56 -0.81
CA LEU A 42 -9.47 -5.98 -1.13
C LEU A 42 -8.58 -6.35 -2.32
N THR A 43 -8.56 -5.52 -3.36
CA THR A 43 -7.69 -5.72 -4.54
C THR A 43 -6.21 -5.78 -4.14
N LEU A 44 -5.77 -4.89 -3.25
CA LEU A 44 -4.39 -4.86 -2.74
C LEU A 44 -4.08 -6.06 -1.84
N ILE A 45 -5.02 -6.45 -0.97
CA ILE A 45 -4.88 -7.63 -0.12
C ILE A 45 -4.79 -8.90 -0.96
N PHE A 46 -5.64 -9.07 -1.98
CA PHE A 46 -5.57 -10.22 -2.88
C PHE A 46 -4.25 -10.26 -3.65
N ALA A 47 -3.75 -9.12 -4.11
CA ALA A 47 -2.43 -9.04 -4.73
C ALA A 47 -1.31 -9.46 -3.75
N ALA A 48 -1.42 -9.08 -2.47
CA ALA A 48 -0.48 -9.46 -1.42
C ALA A 48 -0.49 -10.96 -1.14
N VAL A 49 -1.68 -11.55 -1.00
CA VAL A 49 -1.86 -12.99 -0.78
C VAL A 49 -1.35 -13.79 -1.97
N ALA A 50 -1.66 -13.37 -3.19
CA ALA A 50 -1.16 -14.02 -4.40
C ALA A 50 0.37 -13.93 -4.51
N LEU A 51 0.96 -12.77 -4.15
CA LEU A 51 2.40 -12.59 -4.10
C LEU A 51 3.04 -13.53 -3.05
N HIS A 52 2.49 -13.56 -1.84
CA HIS A 52 2.94 -14.43 -0.76
C HIS A 52 2.89 -15.91 -1.15
N GLY A 53 1.78 -16.35 -1.76
CA GLY A 53 1.62 -17.72 -2.25
C GLY A 53 2.65 -18.11 -3.30
N ARG A 54 2.99 -17.20 -4.24
CA ARG A 54 4.04 -17.43 -5.25
C ARG A 54 5.42 -17.63 -4.64
N HIS A 55 5.80 -16.80 -3.67
CA HIS A 55 7.08 -16.99 -2.98
C HIS A 55 7.08 -18.26 -2.15
N ASN A 56 5.94 -18.62 -1.57
CA ASN A 56 5.86 -19.82 -0.77
C ASN A 56 6.03 -21.11 -1.57
N ALA A 57 5.62 -21.12 -2.83
CA ALA A 57 5.73 -22.26 -3.73
C ALA A 57 7.11 -22.39 -4.39
N SER A 58 8.03 -21.44 -4.17
CA SER A 58 9.37 -21.52 -4.76
C SER A 58 10.28 -22.48 -3.98
N VAL A 59 11.10 -23.23 -4.72
CA VAL A 59 11.97 -24.29 -4.19
C VAL A 59 13.36 -23.76 -3.80
N ASP A 60 13.74 -22.57 -4.26
CA ASP A 60 15.10 -22.01 -4.07
C ASP A 60 15.11 -20.78 -3.15
N GLY A 61 15.41 -21.01 -1.87
CA GLY A 61 15.26 -20.01 -0.80
C GLY A 61 16.22 -18.83 -0.87
N LYS A 62 17.46 -19.01 -1.36
CA LYS A 62 18.48 -17.94 -1.38
C LYS A 62 18.26 -16.94 -2.51
N ASP A 63 17.99 -17.45 -3.71
CA ASP A 63 17.76 -16.61 -4.88
C ASP A 63 16.42 -15.87 -4.80
N GLN A 64 15.45 -16.37 -4.03
CA GLN A 64 14.15 -15.74 -3.85
C GLN A 64 14.14 -14.53 -2.91
N GLN A 65 15.05 -14.43 -1.95
CA GLN A 65 14.97 -13.39 -0.90
C GLN A 65 14.96 -11.96 -1.45
N HIS A 66 15.83 -11.65 -2.40
CA HIS A 66 15.95 -10.31 -2.96
C HIS A 66 14.72 -9.96 -3.81
N ILE A 67 14.20 -10.93 -4.56
CA ILE A 67 12.97 -10.79 -5.36
C ILE A 67 11.76 -10.55 -4.44
N ALA A 68 11.62 -11.35 -3.38
CA ALA A 68 10.51 -11.22 -2.44
C ALA A 68 10.52 -9.87 -1.71
N ALA A 69 11.70 -9.38 -1.31
CA ALA A 69 11.85 -8.07 -0.71
C ALA A 69 11.50 -6.94 -1.70
N SER A 70 11.97 -7.04 -2.94
CA SER A 70 11.65 -6.10 -4.03
C SER A 70 10.14 -6.04 -4.31
N ASP A 71 9.50 -7.19 -4.52
CA ASP A 71 8.08 -7.25 -4.83
C ASP A 71 7.21 -6.74 -3.67
N SER A 72 7.59 -7.04 -2.43
CA SER A 72 6.91 -6.52 -1.24
C SER A 72 7.04 -5.00 -1.14
N ALA A 73 8.24 -4.45 -1.34
CA ALA A 73 8.47 -3.00 -1.36
C ALA A 73 7.65 -2.32 -2.45
N ARG A 74 7.59 -2.93 -3.65
CA ARG A 74 6.79 -2.44 -4.77
C ARG A 74 5.29 -2.42 -4.41
N LEU A 75 4.77 -3.49 -3.81
CA LEU A 75 3.36 -3.56 -3.44
C LEU A 75 3.01 -2.54 -2.35
N MET A 76 3.84 -2.38 -1.31
CA MET A 76 3.66 -1.30 -0.33
C MET A 76 3.67 0.07 -1.00
N GLY A 77 4.58 0.29 -1.96
CA GLY A 77 4.65 1.52 -2.75
C GLY A 77 3.37 1.78 -3.54
N ILE A 78 2.74 0.74 -4.08
CA ILE A 78 1.45 0.84 -4.77
C ILE A 78 0.33 1.21 -3.80
N VAL A 79 0.30 0.67 -2.59
CA VAL A 79 -0.72 1.05 -1.58
C VAL A 79 -0.63 2.55 -1.26
N TYR A 80 0.58 3.05 -0.96
CA TYR A 80 0.80 4.48 -0.72
C TYR A 80 0.53 5.33 -1.97
N GLY A 81 0.94 4.85 -3.14
CA GLY A 81 0.73 5.54 -4.41
C GLY A 81 -0.76 5.70 -4.71
N TRP A 82 -1.54 4.63 -4.53
CA TRP A 82 -2.99 4.67 -4.64
C TRP A 82 -3.61 5.65 -3.63
N GLY A 83 -3.23 5.58 -2.36
CA GLY A 83 -3.77 6.48 -1.32
C GLY A 83 -3.43 7.95 -1.59
N GLY A 84 -2.21 8.25 -2.03
CA GLY A 84 -1.77 9.59 -2.39
C GLY A 84 -2.50 10.14 -3.62
N LEU A 85 -2.61 9.34 -4.69
CA LEU A 85 -3.37 9.72 -5.89
C LEU A 85 -4.85 9.90 -5.58
N ALA A 86 -5.48 8.98 -4.83
CA ALA A 86 -6.88 9.09 -4.42
C ALA A 86 -7.13 10.38 -3.64
N MET A 87 -6.25 10.69 -2.67
CA MET A 87 -6.34 11.92 -1.88
C MET A 87 -6.29 13.16 -2.77
N LEU A 88 -5.29 13.27 -3.64
CA LEU A 88 -5.16 14.43 -4.53
C LEU A 88 -6.32 14.52 -5.52
N SER A 89 -6.75 13.41 -6.12
CA SER A 89 -7.88 13.40 -7.05
C SER A 89 -9.18 13.84 -6.39
N ILE A 90 -9.51 13.32 -5.20
CA ILE A 90 -10.75 13.69 -4.51
C ILE A 90 -10.76 15.19 -4.20
N TYR A 91 -9.75 15.70 -3.50
CA TYR A 91 -9.78 17.08 -3.00
C TYR A 91 -9.56 18.14 -4.09
N GLN A 92 -9.01 17.77 -5.25
CA GLN A 92 -8.84 18.70 -6.37
C GLN A 92 -10.00 18.66 -7.38
N LEU A 93 -10.78 17.56 -7.43
CA LEU A 93 -11.79 17.36 -8.48
C LEU A 93 -13.24 17.37 -7.98
N SER A 94 -13.48 17.23 -6.67
CA SER A 94 -14.85 17.04 -6.13
C SER A 94 -15.48 18.28 -5.49
N GLY A 95 -14.74 19.37 -5.32
CA GLY A 95 -15.19 20.52 -4.52
C GLY A 95 -15.14 20.29 -3.00
N LEU A 96 -14.88 19.07 -2.54
CA LEU A 96 -14.59 18.78 -1.13
C LEU A 96 -13.30 19.48 -0.72
N SER A 97 -13.30 20.17 0.43
CA SER A 97 -12.13 20.88 0.92
C SER A 97 -11.64 20.33 2.26
N TRP A 98 -10.33 20.10 2.33
CA TRP A 98 -9.63 19.81 3.56
C TRP A 98 -8.24 20.44 3.52
N ARG A 99 -7.96 21.37 4.44
CA ARG A 99 -6.75 22.21 4.46
C ARG A 99 -5.45 21.41 4.31
N HIS A 100 -5.41 20.20 4.85
CA HIS A 100 -4.22 19.35 4.89
C HIS A 100 -4.23 18.25 3.82
N GLY A 101 -5.29 18.11 3.01
CA GLY A 101 -5.44 17.00 2.06
C GLY A 101 -4.26 16.88 1.08
N TRP A 102 -3.75 18.01 0.59
CA TRP A 102 -2.58 18.02 -0.29
C TRP A 102 -1.31 17.53 0.42
N GLN A 103 -1.11 17.88 1.70
CA GLN A 103 0.08 17.47 2.47
C GLN A 103 0.11 15.96 2.66
N TYR A 104 -1.04 15.38 3.04
CA TYR A 104 -1.18 13.94 3.17
C TYR A 104 -1.03 13.22 1.83
N GLY A 105 -1.65 13.74 0.77
CA GLY A 105 -1.54 13.18 -0.58
C GLY A 105 -0.11 13.14 -1.08
N SER A 106 0.58 14.30 -1.07
CA SER A 106 1.98 14.40 -1.47
C SER A 106 2.93 13.58 -0.59
N GLY A 107 2.69 13.54 0.72
CA GLY A 107 3.48 12.72 1.64
C GLY A 107 3.39 11.23 1.31
N MET A 108 2.19 10.72 1.03
CA MET A 108 2.00 9.34 0.59
C MET A 108 2.69 9.05 -0.75
N LEU A 109 2.64 9.97 -1.71
CA LEU A 109 3.37 9.82 -2.98
C LEU A 109 4.90 9.80 -2.80
N LEU A 110 5.43 10.59 -1.86
CA LEU A 110 6.84 10.58 -1.54
C LEU A 110 7.28 9.23 -0.93
N ILE A 111 6.48 8.69 -0.01
CA ILE A 111 6.70 7.35 0.54
C ILE A 111 6.66 6.29 -0.57
N ALA A 112 5.66 6.37 -1.46
CA ALA A 112 5.54 5.48 -2.62
C ALA A 112 6.79 5.53 -3.50
N ALA A 113 7.27 6.73 -3.84
CA ALA A 113 8.48 6.92 -4.64
C ALA A 113 9.71 6.28 -3.96
N GLY A 114 9.90 6.51 -2.66
CA GLY A 114 10.97 5.88 -1.88
C GLY A 114 10.91 4.34 -1.91
N LEU A 115 9.71 3.78 -1.78
CA LEU A 115 9.48 2.33 -1.85
C LEU A 115 9.74 1.75 -3.24
N PHE A 116 9.39 2.47 -4.32
CA PHE A 116 9.73 2.05 -5.68
C PHE A 116 11.24 2.10 -5.97
N LEU A 117 11.94 3.12 -5.47
CA LEU A 117 13.39 3.20 -5.56
C LEU A 117 14.05 2.05 -4.80
N LEU A 118 13.57 1.75 -3.59
CA LEU A 118 14.03 0.61 -2.80
C LEU A 118 13.76 -0.72 -3.52
N ALA A 119 12.56 -0.92 -4.05
CA ALA A 119 12.22 -2.12 -4.82
C ALA A 119 13.16 -2.31 -6.01
N ARG A 120 13.43 -1.24 -6.77
CA ARG A 120 14.38 -1.27 -7.89
C ARG A 120 15.79 -1.66 -7.42
N ALA A 121 16.25 -1.12 -6.30
CA ALA A 121 17.58 -1.43 -5.77
C ALA A 121 17.71 -2.88 -5.26
N LEU A 122 16.64 -3.45 -4.70
CA LEU A 122 16.59 -4.82 -4.22
C LEU A 122 16.44 -5.86 -5.34
N GLY A 123 15.73 -5.50 -6.42
CA GLY A 123 15.47 -6.41 -7.55
C GLY A 123 16.68 -6.68 -8.44
N ASP A 124 17.76 -5.90 -8.31
CA ASP A 124 19.02 -6.11 -9.04
C ASP A 124 20.01 -6.90 -8.17
N GLN A 125 20.24 -8.16 -8.51
CA GLN A 125 21.16 -9.05 -7.81
C GLN A 125 22.62 -8.58 -7.84
N HIS A 126 23.01 -7.77 -8.84
CA HIS A 126 24.38 -7.25 -8.98
C HIS A 126 24.53 -5.85 -8.34
N SER A 127 23.45 -5.29 -7.83
CA SER A 127 23.48 -4.01 -7.12
C SER A 127 24.25 -4.16 -5.82
N ARG A 128 25.17 -3.21 -5.56
CA ARG A 128 25.87 -3.08 -4.27
C ARG A 128 24.90 -2.92 -3.08
N MET A 129 23.64 -2.59 -3.36
CA MET A 129 22.59 -2.45 -2.36
C MET A 129 21.84 -3.76 -2.05
N SER A 130 21.98 -4.84 -2.84
CA SER A 130 21.30 -6.12 -2.61
C SER A 130 21.94 -6.97 -1.49
N THR A 131 22.36 -6.30 -0.42
CA THR A 131 22.97 -6.92 0.74
C THR A 131 21.92 -7.56 1.65
N PRO A 132 22.27 -8.64 2.39
CA PRO A 132 21.37 -9.23 3.40
C PRO A 132 20.87 -8.21 4.43
N ARG A 133 21.74 -7.25 4.81
CA ARG A 133 21.41 -6.18 5.76
C ARG A 133 20.29 -5.28 5.26
N LEU A 134 20.27 -4.93 3.97
CA LEU A 134 19.20 -4.10 3.41
C LEU A 134 17.87 -4.86 3.34
N ARG A 135 17.90 -6.18 3.12
CA ARG A 135 16.70 -7.03 3.16
C ARG A 135 16.13 -7.10 4.58
N ASP A 136 16.98 -7.31 5.58
CA ASP A 136 16.59 -7.29 6.99
C ASP A 136 16.01 -5.92 7.39
N LEU A 137 16.62 -4.82 6.94
CA LEU A 137 16.08 -3.47 7.16
C LEU A 137 14.73 -3.27 6.47
N THR A 138 14.54 -3.79 5.27
CA THR A 138 13.26 -3.70 4.53
C THR A 138 12.15 -4.43 5.30
N ALA A 139 12.42 -5.63 5.82
CA ALA A 139 11.48 -6.35 6.66
C ALA A 139 11.18 -5.61 7.97
N LEU A 140 12.19 -4.99 8.59
CA LEU A 140 12.00 -4.15 9.78
C LEU A 140 11.10 -2.95 9.48
N VAL A 141 11.36 -2.21 8.39
CA VAL A 141 10.56 -1.07 7.97
C VAL A 141 9.12 -1.48 7.68
N ALA A 142 8.90 -2.61 6.99
CA ALA A 142 7.57 -3.16 6.78
C ALA A 142 6.87 -3.44 8.13
N GLY A 143 7.55 -4.11 9.07
CA GLY A 143 7.01 -4.36 10.40
C GLY A 143 6.62 -3.08 11.15
N VAL A 144 7.49 -2.06 11.13
CA VAL A 144 7.21 -0.75 11.76
C VAL A 144 6.00 -0.08 11.10
N GLN A 145 5.89 -0.11 9.76
CA GLN A 145 4.73 0.44 9.05
C GLN A 145 3.43 -0.29 9.43
N ALA A 146 3.46 -1.61 9.57
CA ALA A 146 2.30 -2.38 10.02
C ALA A 146 1.82 -1.94 11.40
N VAL A 147 2.73 -1.81 12.36
CA VAL A 147 2.39 -1.38 13.72
C VAL A 147 1.89 0.07 13.72
N ALA A 148 2.57 0.97 13.02
CA ALA A 148 2.17 2.37 12.92
C ALA A 148 0.78 2.52 12.28
N ALA A 149 0.50 1.78 11.20
CA ALA A 149 -0.82 1.76 10.56
C ALA A 149 -1.89 1.20 11.50
N ALA A 150 -1.61 0.10 12.22
CA ALA A 150 -2.55 -0.48 13.18
C ALA A 150 -2.92 0.51 14.31
N ILE A 151 -1.93 1.19 14.88
CA ILE A 151 -2.14 2.23 15.90
C ILE A 151 -2.96 3.38 15.31
N ALA A 152 -2.60 3.86 14.12
CA ALA A 152 -3.32 4.95 13.46
C ALA A 152 -4.79 4.58 13.17
N LEU A 153 -5.07 3.36 12.73
CA LEU A 153 -6.44 2.87 12.53
C LEU A 153 -7.21 2.75 13.84
N ALA A 154 -6.59 2.25 14.92
CA ALA A 154 -7.22 2.20 16.22
C ALA A 154 -7.64 3.59 16.70
N ILE A 155 -6.75 4.59 16.54
CA ILE A 155 -7.06 6.00 16.84
C ILE A 155 -8.17 6.54 15.93
N LEU A 156 -8.13 6.24 14.62
CA LEU A 156 -9.14 6.69 13.65
C LEU A 156 -10.54 6.18 14.02
N VAL A 157 -10.65 4.89 14.39
CA VAL A 157 -11.91 4.26 14.81
C VAL A 157 -12.36 4.83 16.16
N TYR A 158 -11.46 4.83 17.16
CA TYR A 158 -11.78 5.28 18.52
C TYR A 158 -12.21 6.75 18.57
N SER A 159 -11.62 7.61 17.73
CA SER A 159 -11.98 9.03 17.64
C SER A 159 -13.30 9.30 16.90
N GLY A 160 -13.99 8.27 16.40
CA GLY A 160 -15.25 8.42 15.66
C GLY A 160 -15.08 9.11 14.29
N LYS A 161 -13.84 9.26 13.79
CA LYS A 161 -13.56 10.00 12.55
C LYS A 161 -14.23 9.40 11.32
N LEU A 162 -14.56 8.11 11.32
CA LEU A 162 -15.29 7.47 10.23
C LEU A 162 -16.72 8.02 10.05
N ALA A 163 -17.32 8.55 11.11
CA ALA A 163 -18.66 9.17 11.08
C ALA A 163 -18.60 10.71 11.05
N THR A 164 -17.43 11.31 10.84
CA THR A 164 -17.28 12.77 10.89
C THR A 164 -18.15 13.46 9.83
N PRO A 165 -18.87 14.54 10.16
CA PRO A 165 -19.55 15.36 9.16
C PRO A 165 -18.58 16.27 8.41
N LYS A 166 -17.36 16.46 8.92
CA LYS A 166 -16.35 17.40 8.39
C LYS A 166 -15.85 16.97 7.01
N GLY A 167 -15.27 17.93 6.28
CA GLY A 167 -14.72 17.72 4.94
C GLY A 167 -13.57 16.72 4.84
N ASP A 168 -13.05 16.18 5.95
CA ASP A 168 -12.02 15.13 5.97
C ASP A 168 -12.60 13.70 5.85
N TRP A 169 -13.92 13.53 5.70
CA TRP A 169 -14.56 12.21 5.68
C TRP A 169 -14.01 11.29 4.58
N ALA A 170 -13.75 11.80 3.37
CA ALA A 170 -13.24 11.00 2.26
C ALA A 170 -11.78 10.55 2.51
N ALA A 171 -11.00 11.38 3.21
CA ALA A 171 -9.66 11.00 3.64
C ALA A 171 -9.70 9.84 4.64
N ASN A 172 -10.70 9.80 5.52
CA ASN A 172 -10.82 8.70 6.49
C ASN A 172 -11.12 7.36 5.82
N HIS A 173 -11.87 7.33 4.71
CA HIS A 173 -12.05 6.13 3.90
C HIS A 173 -10.71 5.67 3.28
N ILE A 174 -9.92 6.59 2.74
CA ILE A 174 -8.58 6.30 2.19
C ILE A 174 -7.66 5.76 3.30
N PHE A 175 -7.63 6.40 4.46
CA PHE A 175 -6.79 5.98 5.58
C PHE A 175 -7.20 4.61 6.10
N MET A 176 -8.49 4.33 6.21
CA MET A 176 -8.99 3.01 6.61
C MET A 176 -8.57 1.92 5.62
N ALA A 177 -8.92 2.10 4.34
CA ALA A 177 -8.63 1.13 3.29
C ALA A 177 -7.12 0.93 3.07
N GLY A 178 -6.38 2.02 2.92
CA GLY A 178 -4.93 2.00 2.73
C GLY A 178 -4.18 1.49 3.96
N GLY A 179 -4.59 1.90 5.16
CA GLY A 179 -4.01 1.43 6.41
C GLY A 179 -4.17 -0.09 6.58
N LEU A 180 -5.37 -0.62 6.31
CA LEU A 180 -5.63 -2.06 6.40
C LEU A 180 -4.79 -2.84 5.37
N ALA A 181 -4.72 -2.34 4.14
CA ALA A 181 -3.87 -2.92 3.10
C ALA A 181 -2.39 -2.91 3.50
N ILE A 182 -1.86 -1.80 4.04
CA ILE A 182 -0.47 -1.71 4.53
C ILE A 182 -0.20 -2.74 5.63
N ILE A 183 -1.11 -2.91 6.59
CA ILE A 183 -0.95 -3.90 7.68
C ILE A 183 -0.78 -5.29 7.09
N VAL A 184 -1.69 -5.69 6.19
CA VAL A 184 -1.68 -7.04 5.60
C VAL A 184 -0.47 -7.27 4.71
N VAL A 185 -0.18 -6.34 3.79
CA VAL A 185 0.98 -6.42 2.88
C VAL A 185 2.28 -6.53 3.69
N SER A 186 2.43 -5.69 4.71
CA SER A 186 3.62 -5.65 5.54
C SER A 186 3.77 -6.91 6.40
N ALA A 187 2.68 -7.42 6.97
CA ALA A 187 2.71 -8.66 7.74
C ALA A 187 3.14 -9.85 6.86
N LEU A 188 2.56 -9.98 5.66
CA LEU A 188 2.94 -11.03 4.71
C LEU A 188 4.40 -10.89 4.26
N ALA A 189 4.88 -9.67 4.03
CA ALA A 189 6.28 -9.41 3.70
C ALA A 189 7.24 -9.89 4.81
N VAL A 190 6.91 -9.58 6.08
CA VAL A 190 7.70 -10.03 7.24
C VAL A 190 7.68 -11.54 7.39
N VAL A 191 6.52 -12.18 7.22
CA VAL A 191 6.38 -13.64 7.28
C VAL A 191 7.22 -14.31 6.18
N THR A 192 7.09 -13.84 4.93
CA THR A 192 7.90 -14.34 3.81
C THR A 192 9.39 -14.18 4.06
N HIS A 193 9.83 -13.00 4.53
CA HIS A 193 11.24 -12.74 4.83
C HIS A 193 11.78 -13.69 5.91
N ARG A 194 11.05 -13.83 7.02
CA ARG A 194 11.48 -14.71 8.13
C ARG A 194 11.58 -16.17 7.69
N ARG A 195 10.67 -16.64 6.84
CA ARG A 195 10.71 -17.99 6.29
C ARG A 195 11.93 -18.18 5.40
N LEU A 196 12.09 -17.34 4.38
CA LEU A 196 13.21 -17.45 3.43
C LEU A 196 14.58 -17.28 4.12
N ARG A 197 14.66 -16.52 5.21
CA ARG A 197 15.87 -16.39 6.04
C ARG A 197 16.21 -17.63 6.84
N ARG A 198 15.24 -18.51 7.14
CA ARG A 198 15.47 -19.80 7.82
C ARG A 198 15.88 -20.91 6.85
N GLU A 199 15.50 -20.79 5.59
CA GLU A 199 15.78 -21.77 4.52
C GLU A 199 17.12 -21.50 3.79
N ALA A 200 17.77 -20.36 4.08
CA ALA A 200 19.05 -19.95 3.49
C ALA A 200 20.22 -20.25 4.43
#